data_AF-A0A9X0X1W0-F1
#
_entry.id   AF-A0A9X0X1W0-F1
#
_cell.length_a   1.000
_cell.length_b   1.000
_cell.length_c   1.000
_cell.angle_alpha   90.00
_cell.angle_beta   90.00
_cell.angle_gamma   90.00
#
_symmetry.space_group_name_H-M   'P 1'
#
loop_
_entity.id
_entity.type
_entity.pdbx_description
1 polymer ?
#
loop_
_entity_poly.entity_id
_entity_poly.type
_entity_poly.pdbx_seq_one_letter_code
_entity_poly.pdbx_strand_id
1 'polypeptide(L)'
;MNRTLDQTAALLGVKPRALRKALRELRILTPGGDLASHHRDSGHLFSDPRSVQVGPKRLKHYAVVMVTETGIQWLAKKLGIVITDQEVAA
;
A
#
# COMPACT_ATOMS: atom_id res chain seq x y z
N MET A 1 4.44 -9.71 8.26
CA MET A 1 2.96 -9.65 8.04
C MET A 1 2.61 -8.55 7.03
N ASN A 2 1.69 -8.82 6.08
CA ASN A 2 1.33 -7.87 5.01
C ASN A 2 0.31 -6.83 5.51
N ARG A 3 0.49 -5.56 5.16
CA ARG A 3 -0.32 -4.44 5.64
C ARG A 3 -0.98 -3.67 4.50
N THR A 4 -2.15 -3.09 4.74
CA THR A 4 -2.78 -2.19 3.77
C THR A 4 -2.02 -0.85 3.72
N LEU A 5 -2.21 -0.06 2.66
CA LEU A 5 -1.62 1.29 2.59
C LEU A 5 -2.01 2.19 3.77
N ASP A 6 -3.21 2.04 4.33
CA ASP A 6 -3.64 2.83 5.50
C ASP A 6 -2.89 2.41 6.77
N GLN A 7 -2.68 1.11 6.96
CA GLN A 7 -1.89 0.57 8.08
C GLN A 7 -0.41 0.95 7.93
N THR A 8 0.14 0.86 6.72
CA THR A 8 1.52 1.30 6.44
C THR A 8 1.66 2.80 6.67
N ALA A 9 0.66 3.62 6.33
CA ALA A 9 0.67 5.05 6.61
C ALA A 9 0.72 5.34 8.11
N ALA A 10 -0.07 4.62 8.91
CA ALA A 10 -0.04 4.74 10.37
C ALA A 10 1.35 4.39 10.94
N LEU A 11 1.95 3.29 10.48
CA LEU A 11 3.28 2.85 10.91
C LEU A 11 4.38 3.86 10.53
N LEU A 12 4.28 4.45 9.34
CA LEU A 12 5.20 5.49 8.87
C LEU A 12 4.93 6.87 9.48
N GLY A 13 3.91 7.02 10.34
CA GLY A 13 3.54 8.31 10.95
C GLY A 13 2.99 9.34 9.95
N VAL A 14 2.52 8.90 8.77
CA VAL A 14 2.01 9.79 7.72
C VAL A 14 0.51 9.66 7.54
N LYS A 15 -0.13 10.74 7.07
CA LYS A 15 -1.56 10.69 6.72
C LYS A 15 -1.76 9.76 5.52
N PRO A 16 -2.75 8.86 5.52
CA PRO A 16 -2.93 7.91 4.41
C PRO A 16 -3.19 8.55 3.05
N ARG A 17 -3.82 9.73 3.02
CA ARG A 17 -3.98 10.52 1.78
C ARG A 17 -2.63 11.06 1.27
N ALA A 18 -1.77 11.51 2.18
CA ALA A 18 -0.44 12.00 1.83
C ALA A 18 0.44 10.86 1.30
N LEU A 19 0.40 9.68 1.94
CA LEU A 19 1.10 8.49 1.44
C LEU A 19 0.66 8.13 0.02
N ARG A 20 -0.65 8.02 -0.22
CA ARG A 20 -1.17 7.71 -1.58
C ARG A 20 -0.76 8.76 -2.61
N LYS A 21 -0.73 10.04 -2.23
CA LYS A 21 -0.26 11.12 -3.12
C LYS A 21 1.22 10.93 -3.47
N ALA A 22 2.08 10.72 -2.47
CA ALA A 22 3.51 10.47 -2.68
C ALA A 22 3.75 9.23 -3.55
N LEU A 23 2.99 8.15 -3.33
CA LEU A 23 3.10 6.93 -4.15
C LEU A 23 2.68 7.15 -5.61
N ARG A 24 1.72 8.04 -5.88
CA ARG A 24 1.36 8.44 -7.25
C ARG A 24 2.43 9.31 -7.89
N GLU A 25 3.00 10.26 -7.13
CA GLU A 25 4.11 11.10 -7.60
C GLU A 25 5.35 10.26 -7.95
N LEU A 26 5.63 9.23 -7.14
CA LEU A 26 6.69 8.25 -7.39
C LEU A 26 6.35 7.21 -8.47
N ARG A 27 5.16 7.31 -9.10
CA ARG A 27 4.65 6.37 -10.12
C ARG A 27 4.57 4.90 -9.66
N ILE A 28 4.51 4.68 -8.34
CA ILE A 28 4.28 3.35 -7.75
C ILE A 28 2.81 2.98 -7.87
N LEU A 29 1.93 3.96 -7.66
CA LEU A 29 0.50 3.85 -7.94
C LEU A 29 0.15 4.57 -9.23
N THR A 30 -0.79 3.99 -9.97
CA THR A 30 -1.47 4.64 -11.08
C THR A 30 -2.35 5.79 -10.57
N PRO A 31 -2.81 6.71 -11.45
CA PRO A 31 -3.78 7.74 -11.07
C PRO A 31 -5.05 7.16 -10.41
N GLY A 32 -5.49 5.98 -10.86
CA GLY A 32 -6.64 5.25 -10.31
C GLY A 32 -6.41 4.66 -8.92
N GLY A 33 -5.16 4.59 -8.44
CA GLY A 33 -4.82 4.00 -7.15
C GLY A 33 -4.45 2.52 -7.19
N ASP A 34 -4.42 1.91 -8.38
CA ASP A 34 -3.91 0.56 -8.58
C ASP A 34 -2.37 0.53 -8.61
N LEU A 35 -1.78 -0.61 -8.28
CA LEU A 35 -0.34 -0.82 -8.36
C LEU A 35 0.13 -0.77 -9.83
N ALA A 36 1.13 0.07 -10.11
CA ALA A 36 1.73 0.17 -11.43
C ALA A 36 2.39 -1.16 -11.83
N SER A 37 2.22 -1.56 -13.10
CA SER A 37 2.66 -2.88 -13.60
C SER A 37 4.15 -3.16 -13.36
N HIS A 38 5.01 -2.13 -13.46
CA HIS A 38 6.46 -2.27 -13.24
C HIS A 38 6.86 -2.59 -11.79
N HIS A 39 5.95 -2.43 -10.82
CA HIS A 39 6.22 -2.73 -9.41
C HIS A 39 5.59 -4.04 -8.94
N ARG A 40 4.79 -4.71 -9.77
CA ARG A 40 3.98 -5.88 -9.40
C ARG A 40 4.84 -7.10 -9.01
N ASP A 41 6.03 -7.23 -9.60
CA ASP A 41 6.94 -8.37 -9.34
C ASP A 41 8.15 -8.00 -8.44
N SER A 42 8.15 -6.79 -7.89
CA SER A 42 9.29 -6.28 -7.09
C SER A 42 9.38 -6.88 -5.68
N GLY A 43 8.37 -7.63 -5.23
CA GLY A 43 8.31 -8.21 -3.88
C GLY A 43 8.03 -7.21 -2.75
N HIS A 44 7.88 -5.91 -3.06
CA HIS A 44 7.61 -4.85 -2.07
C HIS A 44 6.12 -4.55 -1.91
N LEU A 45 5.36 -4.57 -3.00
CA LEU A 45 3.92 -4.34 -3.01
C LEU A 45 3.26 -5.39 -3.90
N PHE A 46 2.03 -5.76 -3.55
CA PHE A 46 1.20 -6.61 -4.39
C PHE A 46 -0.24 -6.12 -4.38
N SER A 47 -0.97 -6.49 -5.43
CA SER A 47 -2.40 -6.25 -5.53
C SER A 47 -3.16 -7.47 -5.03
N ASP A 48 -3.96 -7.30 -3.98
CA ASP A 48 -4.88 -8.29 -3.44
C ASP A 48 -6.26 -8.15 -4.13
N PRO A 49 -6.63 -9.05 -5.06
CA PRO A 49 -7.91 -8.98 -5.75
C PRO A 49 -9.05 -9.34 -4.80
N ARG A 50 -10.02 -8.45 -4.69
CA ARG A 50 -11.22 -8.61 -3.86
C ARG A 50 -12.48 -8.44 -4.67
N SER A 51 -13.56 -8.99 -4.13
CA SER A 51 -14.89 -8.85 -4.70
C SER A 51 -15.91 -8.56 -3.61
N VAL A 52 -16.83 -7.64 -3.88
CA VAL A 52 -17.97 -7.33 -2.99
C VAL A 52 -19.25 -7.44 -3.79
N GLN A 53 -20.25 -8.09 -3.20
CA GLN A 53 -21.60 -8.18 -3.74
C GLN A 53 -22.28 -6.80 -3.65
N VAL A 54 -22.64 -6.20 -4.79
CA VAL A 54 -23.36 -4.92 -4.87
C VAL A 54 -24.78 -5.20 -5.35
N GLY A 55 -25.62 -5.69 -4.43
CA GLY A 55 -27.01 -6.05 -4.69
C GLY A 55 -27.19 -7.49 -5.21
N PRO A 56 -28.41 -7.86 -5.63
CA PRO A 56 -28.79 -9.28 -5.80
C PRO A 56 -28.13 -9.99 -6.99
N LYS A 57 -27.61 -9.26 -7.98
CA LYS A 57 -27.02 -9.84 -9.22
C LYS A 57 -25.74 -9.17 -9.71
N ARG A 58 -25.07 -8.33 -8.90
CA ARG A 58 -23.84 -7.64 -9.33
C ARG A 58 -22.71 -7.92 -8.34
N LEU A 59 -21.57 -8.32 -8.88
CA LEU A 59 -20.33 -8.49 -8.14
C LEU A 59 -19.38 -7.39 -8.60
N LYS A 60 -18.84 -6.61 -7.66
CA LYS A 60 -17.84 -5.58 -7.94
C LYS A 60 -16.48 -6.11 -7.59
N HIS A 61 -15.60 -6.19 -8.59
CA HIS A 61 -14.20 -6.55 -8.41
C HIS A 61 -13.35 -5.29 -8.20
N TYR A 62 -12.42 -5.35 -7.26
CA TYR A 62 -11.44 -4.29 -7.01
C TYR A 62 -10.16 -4.89 -6.45
N ALA A 63 -9.03 -4.21 -6.65
CA ALA A 63 -7.76 -4.63 -6.07
C ALA A 63 -7.39 -3.71 -4.90
N VAL A 64 -6.95 -4.30 -3.80
CA VAL A 64 -6.35 -3.55 -2.69
C VAL A 64 -4.85 -3.69 -2.78
N VAL A 65 -4.15 -2.56 -2.80
CA VAL A 65 -2.68 -2.58 -2.76
C VAL A 65 -2.22 -2.87 -1.33
N MET A 66 -1.46 -3.94 -1.20
CA MET A 66 -0.86 -4.42 0.04
C MET A 66 0.65 -4.21 -0.01
N VAL A 67 1.23 -3.93 1.15
CA VAL A 67 2.66 -3.73 1.32
C VAL A 67 3.22 -4.92 2.10
N THR A 68 4.29 -5.52 1.57
CA THR A 68 5.02 -6.57 2.27
C THR A 68 5.90 -5.97 3.36
N GLU A 69 6.40 -6.79 4.26
CA GLU A 69 7.28 -6.33 5.33
C GLU A 69 8.57 -5.67 4.80
N THR A 70 9.16 -6.27 3.77
CA THR A 70 10.31 -5.69 3.04
C THR A 70 9.93 -4.41 2.30
N GLY A 71 8.68 -4.32 1.82
CA GLY A 71 8.12 -3.12 1.21
C GLY A 71 8.00 -1.93 2.15
N ILE A 72 7.77 -2.15 3.45
CA ILE A 72 7.68 -1.06 4.44
C ILE A 72 9.03 -0.36 4.57
N GLN A 73 10.11 -1.12 4.74
CA GLN A 73 11.47 -0.56 4.82
C GLN A 73 11.86 0.15 3.51
N TRP A 74 11.51 -0.45 2.38
CA TRP A 74 11.74 0.16 1.07
C TRP A 74 11.01 1.50 0.90
N LEU A 75 9.74 1.57 1.33
CA LEU A 75 8.95 2.79 1.30
C LEU A 75 9.51 3.87 2.24
N ALA A 76 9.89 3.49 3.46
CA ALA A 76 10.50 4.43 4.40
C ALA A 76 11.79 5.05 3.84
N LYS A 77 12.66 4.23 3.26
CA LYS A 77 13.89 4.70 2.59
C LYS A 77 13.58 5.64 1.43
N LYS A 78 12.58 5.33 0.60
CA LYS A 78 12.17 6.20 -0.52
C LYS A 78 11.54 7.52 -0.07
N LEU A 79 10.83 7.52 1.06
CA LEU A 79 10.18 8.70 1.60
C LEU A 79 11.09 9.50 2.54
N GLY A 80 12.32 9.02 2.81
CA GLY A 80 13.24 9.65 3.75
C GLY A 80 12.76 9.62 5.20
N ILE A 81 11.86 8.69 5.54
CA ILE A 81 11.30 8.56 6.88
C ILE A 81 12.16 7.57 7.65
N VAL A 82 12.66 7.99 8.82
CA VAL A 82 13.27 7.07 9.77
C VAL A 82 12.14 6.30 10.44
N ILE A 83 12.05 4.99 10.20
CA ILE A 83 11.15 4.13 10.98
C ILE A 83 11.75 4.04 12.37
N THR A 84 11.20 4.80 13.31
CA THR A 84 11.39 4.51 14.73
C THR A 84 10.56 3.27 15.04
N ASP A 85 11.23 2.12 15.18
CA ASP A 85 10.66 0.87 15.68
C ASP A 85 10.16 1.07 17.12
N GLN A 86 9.01 1.72 17.31
CA GLN A 86 8.32 1.74 18.62
C GLN A 86 7.33 0.58 18.80
N GLU A 87 7.17 -0.31 17.81
CA GLU A 87 6.24 -1.45 17.88
C GLU A 87 6.89 -2.78 17.41
N VAL A 88 8.09 -3.09 17.88
CA VAL A 88 8.60 -4.48 17.94
C VAL A 88 8.48 -5.06 19.36
N ALA A 89 7.83 -4.35 20.28
CA ALA A 89 7.61 -4.81 21.66
C ALA A 89 6.17 -4.58 22.13
N ALA A 90 5.25 -5.45 21.70
CA ALA A 90 4.02 -5.77 22.43
C ALA A 90 3.43 -7.09 21.91
#